data_AF-A0A1N6GXC8-F1
#
_entry.id   AF-A0A1N6GXC8-F1
#
_cell.length_a   1.000
_cell.length_b   1.000
_cell.length_c   1.000
_cell.angle_alpha   90.00
_cell.angle_beta   90.00
_cell.angle_gamma   90.00
#
_symmetry.space_group_name_H-M   'P 1'
#
loop_
_entity.id
_entity.type
_entity.pdbx_description
1 polymer ?
#
loop_
_entity_poly.entity_id
_entity_poly.type
_entity_poly.pdbx_seq_one_letter_code
_entity_poly.pdbx_strand_id
1 'polypeptide(L)'
;MRNLIYLFAACVLLATACKKSRNNTPKPKLERRSLQDKEVSYLHPQLINIDGDTLHDVYFVVGLINDSEGVHAKFAALAVKHAKLLSQPDSVIKLTKGEVIPVIPDHPREWNGYDTYLCEILLPAGNPADTTWRGAWTAANRKYIGVQFMIGNEPYLGWISASVDTARDCMILHEAAWRKASAGNIHAGDLE
;
A
#
# COMPACT_ATOMS: atom_id res chain seq x y z
N MET A 1 -45.86 48.58 -3.52
CA MET A 1 -45.69 47.31 -4.26
C MET A 1 -44.50 47.28 -5.24
N ARG A 2 -43.94 48.43 -5.66
CA ARG A 2 -42.79 48.48 -6.59
C ARG A 2 -41.43 48.09 -5.97
N ASN A 3 -41.30 48.23 -4.64
CA ASN A 3 -40.05 47.92 -3.92
C ASN A 3 -39.88 46.43 -3.53
N LEU A 4 -40.92 45.61 -3.67
CA LEU A 4 -40.86 44.18 -3.35
C LEU A 4 -40.29 43.34 -4.52
N ILE A 5 -40.37 43.87 -5.74
CA ILE A 5 -39.86 43.22 -6.96
C ILE A 5 -38.32 43.26 -7.02
N TYR A 6 -37.71 44.33 -6.50
CA TYR A 6 -36.24 44.46 -6.47
C TYR A 6 -35.57 43.54 -5.45
N LEU A 7 -36.25 43.20 -4.35
CA LEU A 7 -35.73 42.28 -3.33
C LEU A 7 -35.68 40.83 -3.83
N PHE A 8 -36.66 40.41 -4.64
CA PHE A 8 -36.71 39.05 -5.19
C PHE A 8 -35.69 38.83 -6.31
N ALA A 9 -35.36 39.86 -7.09
CA ALA A 9 -34.36 39.79 -8.15
C ALA A 9 -32.92 39.65 -7.62
N ALA A 10 -32.62 40.20 -6.43
CA ALA A 10 -31.29 40.11 -5.82
C ALA A 10 -30.96 38.71 -5.26
N CYS A 11 -31.96 37.97 -4.77
CA CYS A 11 -31.75 36.62 -4.22
C CYS A 11 -31.52 35.54 -5.30
N VAL A 12 -32.04 35.71 -6.52
CA VAL A 12 -31.87 34.73 -7.60
C VAL A 12 -30.46 34.78 -8.22
N LEU A 13 -29.81 35.96 -8.21
CA LEU A 13 -28.45 36.13 -8.76
C LEU A 13 -27.34 35.52 -7.89
N LEU A 14 -27.60 35.28 -6.58
CA LEU A 14 -26.64 34.65 -5.67
C LEU A 14 -26.58 33.12 -5.80
N ALA A 15 -27.60 32.49 -6.42
CA ALA A 15 -27.65 31.03 -6.58
C ALA A 15 -26.86 30.52 -7.81
N THR A 16 -26.48 31.40 -8.75
CA THR A 16 -25.80 31.00 -10.01
C THR A 16 -24.28 31.06 -9.95
N ALA A 17 -23.68 31.58 -8.87
CA ALA A 17 -22.23 31.83 -8.78
C ALA A 17 -21.39 30.63 -8.31
N CYS A 18 -22.00 29.52 -7.88
CA CYS A 18 -21.28 28.32 -7.45
C CYS A 18 -21.54 27.11 -8.37
N LYS A 19 -21.29 27.26 -9.68
CA LYS A 19 -20.92 26.08 -10.47
C LYS A 19 -19.48 25.73 -10.14
N LYS A 20 -19.31 24.83 -9.15
CA LYS A 20 -18.04 24.15 -8.89
C LYS A 20 -17.63 23.44 -10.18
N SER A 21 -16.78 24.08 -10.97
CA SER A 21 -16.17 23.50 -12.14
C SER A 21 -15.50 22.21 -11.68
N ARG A 22 -16.03 21.05 -12.11
CA ARG A 22 -15.26 19.82 -12.04
C ARG A 22 -14.07 20.05 -12.96
N ASN A 23 -12.90 20.30 -12.37
CA ASN A 23 -11.65 20.28 -13.10
C ASN A 23 -11.56 18.89 -13.76
N ASN A 24 -11.89 18.83 -15.05
CA ASN A 24 -11.76 17.65 -15.90
C ASN A 24 -10.31 17.49 -16.39
N THR A 25 -9.33 17.95 -15.60
CA THR A 25 -7.93 17.68 -15.91
C THR A 25 -7.75 16.17 -15.81
N PRO A 26 -7.26 15.49 -16.87
CA PRO A 26 -7.02 14.05 -16.83
C PRO A 26 -6.13 13.74 -15.63
N LYS A 27 -6.56 12.79 -14.79
CA LYS A 27 -5.70 12.34 -13.69
C LYS A 27 -4.46 11.66 -14.30
N PRO A 28 -3.28 11.88 -13.72
CA PRO A 28 -2.06 11.22 -14.19
C PRO A 28 -2.18 9.71 -14.04
N LYS A 29 -2.21 9.00 -15.17
CA LYS A 29 -2.42 7.55 -15.27
C LYS A 29 -1.33 6.76 -14.55
N LEU A 30 -1.73 5.72 -13.82
CA LEU A 30 -0.83 4.72 -13.26
C LEU A 30 -0.44 3.68 -14.33
N GLU A 31 0.83 3.34 -14.36
CA GLU A 31 1.32 2.11 -14.97
C GLU A 31 0.94 0.93 -14.07
N ARG A 32 0.69 -0.25 -14.67
CA ARG A 32 0.20 -1.43 -13.95
C ARG A 32 0.79 -2.69 -14.57
N ARG A 33 1.11 -3.67 -13.72
CA ARG A 33 1.41 -5.03 -14.14
C ARG A 33 0.80 -6.07 -13.20
N SER A 34 0.53 -7.25 -13.75
CA SER A 34 0.26 -8.43 -12.93
C SER A 34 1.57 -8.99 -12.35
N LEU A 35 1.49 -9.51 -11.13
CA LEU A 35 2.52 -10.33 -10.49
C LEU A 35 2.19 -11.83 -10.56
N GLN A 36 1.15 -12.21 -11.33
CA GLN A 36 0.76 -13.59 -11.60
C GLN A 36 0.48 -14.41 -10.33
N ASP A 37 -0.10 -13.77 -9.31
CA ASP A 37 -0.43 -14.41 -8.03
C ASP A 37 0.76 -15.18 -7.41
N LYS A 38 1.94 -14.56 -7.47
CA LYS A 38 3.19 -15.08 -6.88
C LYS A 38 3.01 -15.39 -5.41
N GLU A 39 3.29 -16.63 -5.03
CA GLU A 39 3.23 -17.09 -3.65
C GLU A 39 4.55 -16.82 -2.91
N VAL A 40 4.43 -16.29 -1.70
CA VAL A 40 5.49 -16.14 -0.71
C VAL A 40 5.18 -17.08 0.44
N SER A 41 6.05 -18.04 0.68
CA SER A 41 5.98 -18.98 1.80
C SER A 41 7.39 -19.29 2.30
N TYR A 42 7.50 -20.06 3.38
CA TYR A 42 8.81 -20.45 3.91
C TYR A 42 9.64 -21.18 2.82
N LEU A 43 10.91 -20.80 2.70
CA LEU A 43 11.84 -21.22 1.63
C LEU A 43 11.46 -20.84 0.19
N HIS A 44 10.36 -20.11 0.00
CA HIS A 44 9.90 -19.63 -1.32
C HIS A 44 9.72 -18.11 -1.29
N PRO A 45 10.82 -17.34 -1.14
CA PRO A 45 10.73 -15.90 -1.16
C PRO A 45 10.48 -15.36 -2.56
N GLN A 46 9.96 -14.13 -2.66
CA GLN A 46 9.71 -13.47 -3.93
C GLN A 46 10.45 -12.14 -4.01
N LEU A 47 11.25 -11.99 -5.05
CA LEU A 47 11.92 -10.74 -5.39
C LEU A 47 11.12 -10.02 -6.49
N ILE A 48 10.50 -8.91 -6.12
CA ILE A 48 9.58 -8.15 -6.98
C ILE A 48 10.31 -7.00 -7.63
N ASN A 49 10.26 -7.00 -8.95
CA ASN A 49 10.56 -5.85 -9.78
C ASN A 49 9.22 -5.23 -10.21
N ILE A 50 9.00 -3.98 -9.82
CA ILE A 50 7.75 -3.27 -10.05
C ILE A 50 7.73 -2.71 -11.47
N ASP A 51 8.73 -1.95 -11.88
CA ASP A 51 8.73 -1.20 -13.14
C ASP A 51 9.11 -2.04 -14.38
N GLY A 52 9.64 -3.25 -14.16
CA GLY A 52 10.07 -4.16 -15.21
C GLY A 52 11.48 -3.89 -15.73
N ASP A 53 12.30 -3.15 -14.99
CA ASP A 53 13.71 -2.94 -15.34
C ASP A 53 14.58 -4.19 -15.04
N THR A 54 15.87 -4.04 -14.75
CA THR A 54 16.74 -5.18 -14.38
C THR A 54 16.98 -5.30 -12.87
N LEU A 55 16.52 -4.32 -12.12
CA LEU A 55 16.67 -4.21 -10.69
C LEU A 55 15.39 -4.73 -10.01
N HIS A 56 15.48 -4.97 -8.72
CA HIS A 56 14.33 -5.40 -7.94
C HIS A 56 14.15 -4.42 -6.80
N ASP A 57 12.89 -4.16 -6.47
CA ASP A 57 12.49 -3.09 -5.55
C ASP A 57 12.16 -3.65 -4.17
N VAL A 58 11.48 -4.81 -4.12
CA VAL A 58 10.97 -5.35 -2.86
C VAL A 58 11.21 -6.85 -2.79
N TYR A 59 11.78 -7.29 -1.67
CA TYR A 59 11.98 -8.70 -1.36
C TYR A 59 11.00 -9.15 -0.28
N PHE A 60 10.15 -10.12 -0.61
CA PHE A 60 9.20 -10.72 0.32
C PHE A 60 9.73 -12.07 0.79
N VAL A 61 9.74 -12.28 2.11
CA VAL A 61 10.35 -13.46 2.73
C VAL A 61 9.61 -13.86 3.99
N VAL A 62 9.73 -15.14 4.34
CA VAL A 62 9.33 -15.68 5.64
C VAL A 62 10.58 -16.10 6.41
N GLY A 63 10.86 -15.43 7.52
CA GLY A 63 11.95 -15.78 8.43
C GLY A 63 11.46 -16.69 9.56
N LEU A 64 12.24 -17.70 9.92
CA LEU A 64 12.00 -18.47 11.15
C LEU A 64 12.81 -17.87 12.29
N ILE A 65 12.12 -17.50 13.37
CA ILE A 65 12.72 -16.93 14.57
C ILE A 65 12.29 -17.79 15.76
N ASN A 66 13.21 -18.13 16.64
CA ASN A 66 12.89 -18.84 17.88
C ASN A 66 13.29 -17.96 19.06
N ASP A 67 12.34 -17.70 19.95
CA ASP A 67 12.55 -16.91 21.16
C ASP A 67 11.81 -17.54 22.36
N SER A 68 11.70 -16.80 23.47
CA SER A 68 11.03 -17.28 24.69
C SER A 68 9.52 -17.50 24.52
N GLU A 69 8.88 -16.88 23.53
CA GLU A 69 7.46 -17.06 23.27
C GLU A 69 7.20 -18.32 22.43
N GLY A 70 8.17 -18.70 21.60
CA GLY A 70 8.15 -19.92 20.80
C GLY A 70 8.82 -19.74 19.44
N VAL A 71 8.36 -20.54 18.47
CA VAL A 71 8.84 -20.47 17.09
C VAL A 71 7.88 -19.62 16.27
N HIS A 72 8.44 -18.66 15.53
CA HIS A 72 7.72 -17.71 14.71
C HIS A 72 8.10 -17.90 13.25
N ALA A 73 7.10 -17.96 12.37
CA ALA A 73 7.28 -17.75 10.94
C ALA A 73 6.84 -16.32 10.59
N LYS A 74 7.80 -15.40 10.50
CA LYS A 74 7.55 -13.97 10.30
C LYS A 74 7.59 -13.60 8.83
N PHE A 75 6.48 -13.12 8.31
CA PHE A 75 6.38 -12.52 6.98
C PHE A 75 6.90 -11.09 7.03
N ALA A 76 7.87 -10.79 6.18
CA ALA A 76 8.47 -9.47 6.05
C ALA A 76 8.55 -9.03 4.59
N ALA A 77 8.49 -7.72 4.39
CA ALA A 77 8.86 -7.09 3.13
C ALA A 77 10.09 -6.22 3.37
N LEU A 78 11.09 -6.38 2.53
CA LEU A 78 12.34 -5.64 2.58
C LEU A 78 12.42 -4.76 1.36
N ALA A 79 12.58 -3.45 1.58
CA ALA A 79 12.95 -2.55 0.50
C ALA A 79 14.38 -2.85 0.02
N VAL A 80 14.59 -2.83 -1.29
CA VAL A 80 15.88 -3.13 -1.92
C VAL A 80 16.37 -1.92 -2.70
N LYS A 81 17.68 -1.65 -2.64
CA LYS A 81 18.37 -0.52 -3.31
C LYS A 81 17.80 0.86 -2.94
N HIS A 82 16.89 1.36 -3.77
CA HIS A 82 16.33 2.71 -3.69
C HIS A 82 14.83 2.71 -3.39
N ALA A 83 14.25 1.52 -3.19
CA ALA A 83 12.88 1.40 -2.77
C ALA A 83 12.73 1.79 -1.30
N LYS A 84 11.50 2.13 -0.93
CA LYS A 84 11.02 2.35 0.43
C LYS A 84 9.58 1.87 0.52
N LEU A 85 9.21 1.34 1.67
CA LEU A 85 7.86 0.90 1.97
C LEU A 85 7.16 1.93 2.85
N LEU A 86 5.87 2.15 2.62
CA LEU A 86 5.06 2.97 3.51
C LEU A 86 4.78 2.17 4.78
N SER A 87 5.32 2.64 5.90
CA SER A 87 5.31 1.94 7.17
C SER A 87 4.84 2.84 8.31
N GLN A 88 4.57 2.21 9.44
CA GLN A 88 4.42 2.80 10.76
C GLN A 88 5.37 2.04 11.71
N PRO A 89 5.64 2.52 12.95
CA PRO A 89 6.76 2.05 13.78
C PRO A 89 6.98 0.53 13.88
N ASP A 90 5.93 -0.28 13.80
CA ASP A 90 6.00 -1.74 13.97
C ASP A 90 5.59 -2.55 12.73
N SER A 91 5.15 -1.94 11.63
CA SER A 91 4.63 -2.69 10.48
C SER A 91 4.51 -1.90 9.18
N VAL A 92 4.52 -2.62 8.06
CA VAL A 92 4.09 -2.09 6.77
C VAL A 92 2.60 -1.72 6.88
N ILE A 93 2.22 -0.52 6.43
CA ILE A 93 0.83 -0.10 6.50
C ILE A 93 -0.02 -0.98 5.56
N LYS A 94 -1.04 -1.63 6.13
CA LYS A 94 -2.05 -2.41 5.38
C LYS A 94 -3.12 -1.48 4.82
N LEU A 95 -2.87 -0.91 3.64
CA LEU A 95 -3.81 -0.01 3.00
C LEU A 95 -5.00 -0.77 2.40
N THR A 96 -6.17 -0.16 2.48
CA THR A 96 -7.39 -0.53 1.76
C THR A 96 -7.50 0.27 0.48
N LYS A 97 -8.26 -0.26 -0.49
CA LYS A 97 -8.52 0.43 -1.74
C LYS A 97 -9.06 1.85 -1.49
N GLY A 98 -8.54 2.82 -2.24
CA GLY A 98 -8.91 4.23 -2.14
C GLY A 98 -8.20 4.99 -1.02
N GLU A 99 -7.38 4.35 -0.18
CA GLU A 99 -6.57 5.08 0.80
C GLU A 99 -5.41 5.83 0.13
N VAL A 100 -5.11 7.02 0.63
CA VAL A 100 -4.05 7.86 0.08
C VAL A 100 -2.67 7.28 0.40
N ILE A 101 -1.85 7.16 -0.62
CA ILE A 101 -0.40 6.95 -0.53
C ILE A 101 0.23 8.32 -0.79
N PRO A 102 0.77 8.98 0.25
CA PRO A 102 1.24 10.34 0.12
C PRO A 102 2.67 10.40 -0.40
N VAL A 103 3.03 11.46 -1.13
CA VAL A 103 4.43 11.72 -1.48
C VAL A 103 5.25 11.99 -0.21
N ILE A 104 4.69 12.77 0.71
CA ILE A 104 5.27 13.07 2.03
C ILE A 104 4.28 12.55 3.09
N PRO A 105 4.62 11.50 3.85
CA PRO A 105 3.73 10.92 4.84
C PRO A 105 3.69 11.76 6.11
N ASP A 106 2.50 11.82 6.73
CA ASP A 106 2.31 12.41 8.04
C ASP A 106 2.66 11.39 9.15
N HIS A 107 3.26 11.86 10.24
CA HIS A 107 3.54 11.01 11.41
C HIS A 107 2.25 10.35 11.94
N PRO A 108 2.26 9.05 12.31
CA PRO A 108 3.42 8.16 12.48
C PRO A 108 3.84 7.39 11.22
N ARG A 109 3.33 7.77 10.04
CA ARG A 109 3.67 7.08 8.79
C ARG A 109 4.99 7.59 8.25
N GLU A 110 5.78 6.69 7.68
CA GLU A 110 7.07 7.04 7.07
C GLU A 110 7.44 6.13 5.91
N TRP A 111 8.32 6.65 5.04
CA TRP A 111 8.96 5.87 3.99
C TRP A 111 10.21 5.19 4.55
N ASN A 112 10.11 3.89 4.82
CA ASN A 112 11.16 3.10 5.46
C ASN A 112 11.92 2.26 4.43
N GLY A 113 13.26 2.31 4.48
CA GLY A 113 14.17 1.60 3.59
C GLY A 113 14.74 0.29 4.18
N TYR A 114 14.23 -0.16 5.32
CA TYR A 114 14.68 -1.35 6.03
C TYR A 114 13.63 -2.47 5.98
N ASP A 115 13.95 -3.61 6.57
CA ASP A 115 13.02 -4.73 6.72
C ASP A 115 11.83 -4.33 7.57
N THR A 116 10.62 -4.66 7.09
CA THR A 116 9.40 -4.25 7.77
C THR A 116 8.47 -5.45 7.94
N TYR A 117 7.97 -5.61 9.17
CA TYR A 117 7.06 -6.68 9.58
C TYR A 117 5.66 -6.56 8.95
N LEU A 118 5.09 -7.69 8.54
CA LEU A 118 3.72 -7.77 8.02
C LEU A 118 2.79 -8.52 9.01
N CYS A 119 3.12 -9.78 9.25
CA CYS A 119 2.37 -10.71 10.10
C CYS A 119 3.25 -11.93 10.41
N GLU A 120 2.81 -12.79 11.32
CA GLU A 120 3.51 -14.02 11.64
C GLU A 120 2.56 -15.16 12.03
N ILE A 121 3.07 -16.37 11.94
CA ILE A 121 2.53 -17.56 12.60
C ILE A 121 3.38 -17.78 13.85
N LEU A 122 2.76 -17.79 15.03
CA LEU A 122 3.42 -18.21 16.26
C LEU A 122 2.99 -19.63 16.62
N LEU A 123 3.99 -20.48 16.89
CA LEU A 123 3.86 -21.77 17.55
C LEU A 123 4.36 -21.59 18.99
N PRO A 124 3.46 -21.47 20.00
CA PRO A 124 3.87 -21.15 21.36
C PRO A 124 4.73 -22.25 21.99
N ALA A 125 5.75 -21.85 22.76
CA ALA A 125 6.65 -22.78 23.44
C ALA A 125 5.92 -23.68 24.45
N GLY A 126 4.93 -23.13 25.17
CA GLY A 126 4.20 -23.84 26.22
C GLY A 126 3.14 -24.82 25.70
N ASN A 127 2.60 -24.57 24.51
CA ASN A 127 1.61 -25.44 23.88
C ASN A 127 1.60 -25.23 22.36
N PRO A 128 2.34 -26.06 21.58
CA PRO A 128 2.39 -25.93 20.12
C PRO A 128 1.01 -26.09 19.44
N ALA A 129 0.05 -26.75 20.08
CA ALA A 129 -1.31 -26.91 19.54
C ALA A 129 -2.07 -25.57 19.41
N ASP A 130 -1.66 -24.54 20.14
CA ASP A 130 -2.27 -23.20 20.12
C ASP A 130 -1.60 -22.30 19.06
N THR A 131 -1.29 -22.85 17.89
CA THR A 131 -0.67 -22.09 16.79
C THR A 131 -1.60 -20.97 16.34
N THR A 132 -1.09 -19.75 16.26
CA THR A 132 -1.90 -18.55 15.98
C THR A 132 -1.25 -17.62 14.97
N TRP A 133 -2.08 -16.96 14.16
CA TRP A 133 -1.66 -15.86 13.30
C TRP A 133 -1.73 -14.53 14.04
N ARG A 134 -0.72 -13.68 13.87
CA ARG A 134 -0.60 -12.36 14.51
C ARG A 134 -0.14 -11.29 13.52
N GLY A 135 -0.39 -10.03 13.86
CA GLY A 135 0.05 -8.87 13.09
C GLY A 135 -1.00 -8.30 12.13
N ALA A 136 -0.73 -7.10 11.65
CA ALA A 136 -1.69 -6.29 10.89
C ALA A 136 -2.13 -6.96 9.59
N TRP A 137 -1.28 -7.76 8.96
CA TRP A 137 -1.55 -8.41 7.68
C TRP A 137 -2.26 -9.76 7.76
N THR A 138 -2.58 -10.24 8.96
CA THR A 138 -3.35 -11.49 9.15
C THR A 138 -4.66 -11.45 8.35
N ALA A 139 -4.90 -12.50 7.56
CA ALA A 139 -6.07 -12.65 6.69
C ALA A 139 -6.34 -11.43 5.77
N ALA A 140 -5.29 -10.71 5.36
CA ALA A 140 -5.42 -9.66 4.36
C ALA A 140 -5.96 -10.24 3.06
N ASN A 141 -6.93 -9.57 2.43
CA ASN A 141 -7.44 -9.94 1.11
C ASN A 141 -7.39 -8.71 0.21
N ARG A 142 -6.55 -8.78 -0.83
CA ARG A 142 -6.28 -7.71 -1.80
C ARG A 142 -6.09 -6.35 -1.12
N LYS A 143 -5.20 -6.33 -0.14
CA LYS A 143 -4.72 -5.11 0.52
C LYS A 143 -3.48 -4.60 -0.18
N TYR A 144 -3.05 -3.39 0.15
CA TYR A 144 -2.03 -2.68 -0.62
C TYR A 144 -0.88 -2.23 0.26
N ILE A 145 0.34 -2.46 -0.23
CA ILE A 145 1.59 -1.96 0.33
C ILE A 145 1.96 -0.71 -0.47
N GLY A 146 2.11 0.43 0.19
CA GLY A 146 2.64 1.63 -0.47
C GLY A 146 4.14 1.48 -0.72
N VAL A 147 4.59 1.86 -1.91
CA VAL A 147 6.01 1.77 -2.30
C VAL A 147 6.46 3.09 -2.94
N GLN A 148 7.68 3.50 -2.63
CA GLN A 148 8.39 4.60 -3.30
C GLN A 148 9.70 4.05 -3.81
N PHE A 149 10.10 4.36 -5.04
CA PHE A 149 11.35 3.85 -5.62
C PHE A 149 11.87 4.81 -6.69
N MET A 150 13.02 4.51 -7.30
CA MET A 150 13.68 5.35 -8.29
C MET A 150 13.81 4.61 -9.62
N ILE A 151 13.41 5.26 -10.71
CA ILE A 151 13.75 4.83 -12.08
C ILE A 151 14.75 5.83 -12.63
N GLY A 152 16.02 5.43 -12.73
CA GLY A 152 17.13 6.36 -12.93
C GLY A 152 17.19 7.38 -11.78
N ASN A 153 17.08 8.67 -12.10
CA ASN A 153 17.09 9.76 -11.11
C ASN A 153 15.68 10.30 -10.77
N GLU A 154 14.62 9.67 -11.28
CA GLU A 154 13.25 10.12 -11.05
C GLU A 154 12.56 9.29 -9.96
N PRO A 155 11.90 9.92 -8.96
CA PRO A 155 11.15 9.21 -7.93
C PRO A 155 9.77 8.80 -8.43
N TYR A 156 9.37 7.58 -8.09
CA TYR A 156 8.08 6.98 -8.38
C TYR A 156 7.36 6.61 -7.10
N LEU A 157 6.03 6.61 -7.19
CA LEU A 157 5.12 6.21 -6.14
C LEU A 157 4.21 5.13 -6.68
N GLY A 158 3.96 4.10 -5.89
CA GLY A 158 3.16 2.97 -6.31
C GLY A 158 2.54 2.19 -5.17
N TRP A 159 1.95 1.06 -5.53
CA TRP A 159 1.48 0.07 -4.59
C TRP A 159 1.69 -1.35 -5.12
N ILE A 160 1.80 -2.30 -4.20
CA ILE A 160 1.75 -3.75 -4.46
C ILE A 160 0.50 -4.31 -3.79
N SER A 161 -0.33 -5.05 -4.52
CA SER A 161 -1.50 -5.74 -3.96
C SER A 161 -1.12 -7.13 -3.45
N ALA A 162 -1.52 -7.44 -2.23
CA ALA A 162 -1.23 -8.71 -1.58
C ALA A 162 -2.42 -9.25 -0.76
N SER A 163 -2.45 -10.56 -0.60
CA SER A 163 -3.33 -11.30 0.31
C SER A 163 -2.52 -12.23 1.21
N VAL A 164 -3.06 -12.60 2.37
CA VAL A 164 -2.52 -13.63 3.26
C VAL A 164 -3.56 -14.72 3.39
N ASP A 165 -3.20 -15.91 2.95
CA ASP A 165 -4.01 -17.12 3.05
C ASP A 165 -3.55 -17.92 4.27
N THR A 166 -4.31 -17.77 5.36
CA THR A 166 -4.00 -18.42 6.64
C THR A 166 -4.30 -19.92 6.65
N ALA A 167 -4.97 -20.45 5.62
CA ALA A 167 -5.23 -21.89 5.50
C ALA A 167 -4.09 -22.62 4.77
N ARG A 168 -3.39 -21.90 3.89
CA ARG A 168 -2.23 -22.40 3.13
C ARG A 168 -0.89 -21.88 3.64
N ASP A 169 -0.92 -21.13 4.73
CA ASP A 169 0.24 -20.50 5.35
C ASP A 169 1.14 -19.71 4.38
N CYS A 170 0.51 -18.91 3.53
CA CYS A 170 1.22 -18.16 2.49
C CYS A 170 0.69 -16.75 2.28
N MET A 171 1.53 -15.90 1.69
CA MET A 171 1.16 -14.60 1.14
C MET A 171 1.12 -14.69 -0.38
N ILE A 172 0.17 -14.00 -1.02
CA ILE A 172 -0.03 -14.01 -2.46
C ILE A 172 0.11 -12.58 -2.97
N LEU A 173 1.00 -12.36 -3.94
CA LEU A 173 1.27 -11.08 -4.57
C LEU A 173 0.55 -11.02 -5.92
N HIS A 174 -0.42 -10.13 -6.06
CA HIS A 174 -1.34 -10.14 -7.20
C HIS A 174 -0.86 -9.26 -8.36
N GLU A 175 -0.49 -8.02 -8.04
CA GLU A 175 -0.24 -6.97 -9.02
C GLU A 175 0.45 -5.77 -8.38
N ALA A 176 1.03 -4.90 -9.22
CA ALA A 176 1.60 -3.64 -8.81
C ALA A 176 1.19 -2.51 -9.77
N ALA A 177 1.15 -1.29 -9.26
CA ALA A 177 0.94 -0.09 -10.06
C ALA A 177 1.81 1.07 -9.56
N TRP A 178 2.26 1.94 -10.46
CA TRP A 178 3.17 3.04 -10.13
C TRP A 178 3.02 4.22 -11.11
N ARG A 179 3.51 5.39 -10.70
CA ARG A 179 3.69 6.58 -11.54
C ARG A 179 4.72 7.51 -10.94
N LYS A 180 5.15 8.53 -11.70
CA LYS A 180 6.06 9.56 -11.20
C LYS A 180 5.50 10.24 -9.94
N ALA A 181 6.32 10.39 -8.90
CA ALA A 181 5.93 11.05 -7.66
C ALA A 181 5.64 12.56 -7.86
N SER A 182 6.20 13.17 -8.91
CA SER A 182 5.91 14.56 -9.29
C SER A 182 4.45 14.81 -9.70
N ALA A 183 3.70 13.76 -10.01
CA ALA A 183 2.26 13.81 -10.25
C ALA A 183 1.42 13.94 -8.95
N GLY A 184 2.06 13.89 -7.78
CA GLY A 184 1.43 13.97 -6.47
C GLY A 184 0.95 12.63 -5.92
N ASN A 185 0.21 12.68 -4.81
CA ASN A 185 -0.29 11.52 -4.08
C ASN A 185 -1.13 10.58 -4.97
N ILE A 186 -1.04 9.28 -4.72
CA ILE A 186 -1.88 8.26 -5.38
C ILE A 186 -2.86 7.66 -4.38
N HIS A 187 -3.80 6.86 -4.89
CA HIS A 187 -4.69 6.07 -4.05
C HIS A 187 -4.41 4.58 -4.27
N ALA A 188 -4.38 3.83 -3.18
CA ALA A 188 -4.15 2.39 -3.19
C ALA A 188 -5.22 1.67 -4.00
N GLY A 189 -4.83 0.78 -4.90
CA GLY A 189 -5.77 -0.04 -5.68
C GLY A 189 -6.59 0.70 -6.74
N ASP A 190 -6.39 2.02 -6.88
CA ASP A 190 -6.95 2.80 -7.98
C ASP A 190 -5.98 2.78 -9.16
N LEU A 191 -6.52 2.86 -10.36
CA LEU A 191 -5.77 2.87 -11.62
C LEU A 191 -5.85 4.23 -12.34
N GLU A 192 -6.55 5.18 -11.73
CA GLU A 192 -6.84 6.52 -12.26
C GLU A 192 -6.13 7.63 -11.49
#